data_AF-A0A820LX02-F1
#
_entry.id   AF-A0A820LX02-F1
#
_cell.length_a   1.000
_cell.length_b   1.000
_cell.length_c   1.000
_cell.angle_alpha   90.00
_cell.angle_beta   90.00
_cell.angle_gamma   90.00
#
_symmetry.space_group_name_H-M   'P 1'
#
loop_
_entity.id
_entity.type
_entity.pdbx_description
1 polymer ?
#
loop_
_entity_poly.entity_id
_entity_poly.type
_entity_poly.pdbx_seq_one_letter_code
_entity_poly.pdbx_strand_id
1 'polypeptide(L)'
;LNKDSTSISIIPVQSIDQNFNGIDPLFMYLQLLKENLFTLNDDRKTEIKQFIDYCRLHCATSTEETENINDFETGYDKEKTPIEWYTMEGFLYRMLNEALREVNIEVLMKMAFFIRDLHKQIKQRHLEPSIAKIPSTIYRGQGMFNRDFEKLQKSQGGFLSFNNFLSTTCKEHVARGFAERSRDKLEKTPILFEISIDPSIVTVPFSLI
;
A
#
# COMPACT_ATOMS: atom_id res chain seq x y z
N LEU A 1 7.80 19.24 -8.28
CA LEU A 1 7.73 18.04 -7.41
C LEU A 1 7.19 16.90 -8.26
N ASN A 2 8.03 15.89 -8.50
CA ASN A 2 7.84 14.85 -9.51
C ASN A 2 6.56 14.03 -9.23
N LYS A 3 5.54 14.14 -10.09
CA LYS A 3 4.28 13.38 -10.03
C LYS A 3 4.43 11.90 -10.44
N ASP A 4 5.63 11.36 -10.31
CA ASP A 4 6.13 10.33 -11.20
C ASP A 4 6.66 9.08 -10.47
N SER A 5 6.28 8.91 -9.20
CA SER A 5 6.69 7.77 -8.39
C SER A 5 5.71 6.60 -8.61
N THR A 6 6.22 5.47 -9.07
CA THR A 6 5.63 4.19 -8.70
C THR A 6 5.80 4.02 -7.19
N SER A 7 4.85 3.40 -6.50
CA SER A 7 4.97 3.12 -5.05
C SER A 7 6.00 2.02 -4.73
N ILE A 8 7.05 1.92 -5.54
CA ILE A 8 8.14 0.97 -5.47
C ILE A 8 9.45 1.74 -5.60
N SER A 9 10.27 1.74 -4.56
CA SER A 9 11.65 2.22 -4.63
C SER A 9 12.55 1.07 -5.10
N ILE A 10 13.34 1.31 -6.15
CA ILE A 10 14.28 0.34 -6.73
C ILE A 10 15.66 0.67 -6.18
N ILE A 11 16.30 -0.29 -5.51
CA ILE A 11 17.59 -0.13 -4.84
C ILE A 11 18.62 -1.02 -5.57
N PRO A 12 19.49 -0.44 -6.43
CA PRO A 12 20.54 -1.18 -7.11
C PRO A 12 21.56 -1.77 -6.12
N VAL A 13 22.17 -2.90 -6.49
CA VAL A 13 23.22 -3.56 -5.68
C VAL A 13 24.36 -2.60 -5.33
N GLN A 14 24.78 -1.78 -6.29
CA GLN A 14 25.88 -0.82 -6.14
C GLN A 14 25.64 0.22 -5.04
N SER A 15 24.38 0.53 -4.72
CA SER A 15 24.01 1.49 -3.68
C SER A 15 24.17 0.95 -2.26
N ILE A 16 24.25 -0.38 -2.11
CA ILE A 16 24.39 -1.07 -0.83
C ILE A 16 25.84 -1.05 -0.38
N ASP A 17 26.76 -1.25 -1.33
CA ASP A 17 28.20 -1.25 -1.09
C ASP A 17 28.76 0.15 -0.76
N GLN A 18 28.03 1.22 -1.09
CA GLN A 18 28.44 2.61 -0.88
C GLN A 18 27.87 3.25 0.41
N ASN A 19 27.57 2.46 1.44
CA ASN A 19 27.00 2.95 2.72
C ASN A 19 25.71 3.75 2.54
N PHE A 20 24.79 3.27 1.69
CA PHE A 20 23.50 3.89 1.41
C PHE A 20 23.54 5.27 0.75
N ASN A 21 24.71 5.75 0.32
CA ASN A 21 24.80 6.89 -0.58
C ASN A 21 24.15 6.49 -1.92
N GLY A 22 22.92 6.97 -2.15
CA GLY A 22 22.10 6.60 -3.30
C GLY A 22 20.78 5.89 -2.97
N ILE A 23 20.46 5.67 -1.68
CA ILE A 23 19.08 5.31 -1.31
C ILE A 23 18.13 6.47 -1.66
N ASP A 24 16.99 6.11 -2.23
CA ASP A 24 15.90 7.04 -2.53
C ASP A 24 15.49 7.84 -1.28
N PRO A 25 15.65 9.17 -1.25
CA PRO A 25 15.24 9.99 -0.10
C PRO A 25 13.78 9.78 0.30
N LEU A 26 12.94 9.39 -0.66
CA LEU A 26 11.55 9.03 -0.38
C LEU A 26 11.43 7.81 0.54
N PHE A 27 12.28 6.80 0.37
CA PHE A 27 12.29 5.62 1.23
C PHE A 27 12.58 6.01 2.69
N MET A 28 13.60 6.85 2.91
CA MET A 28 13.95 7.34 4.25
C MET A 28 12.82 8.17 4.86
N TYR A 29 12.19 9.03 4.06
CA TYR A 29 11.08 9.86 4.50
C TYR A 29 9.86 9.03 4.93
N LEU A 30 9.50 8.01 4.13
CA LEU A 30 8.38 7.12 4.44
C LEU A 30 8.66 6.27 5.68
N GLN A 31 9.92 5.87 5.90
CA GLN A 31 10.30 5.13 7.10
C GLN A 31 10.14 6.00 8.36
N LEU A 32 10.57 7.26 8.31
CA LEU A 32 10.35 8.22 9.40
C LEU A 32 8.87 8.53 9.61
N LEU A 33 8.11 8.72 8.53
CA LEU A 33 6.65 8.94 8.61
C LEU A 33 5.97 7.76 9.30
N LYS A 34 6.33 6.53 8.90
CA LYS A 34 5.83 5.31 9.52
C LYS A 34 6.09 5.30 11.02
N GLU A 35 7.29 5.66 11.47
CA GLU A 35 7.64 5.71 12.90
C GLU A 35 6.82 6.76 13.67
N ASN A 36 6.61 7.95 13.08
CA ASN A 36 5.88 9.05 13.71
C ASN A 36 4.34 8.88 13.69
N LEU A 37 3.80 8.17 12.70
CA LEU A 37 2.35 7.90 12.61
C LEU A 37 1.84 7.11 13.83
N PHE A 38 2.71 6.35 14.51
CA PHE A 38 2.37 5.57 15.71
C PHE A 38 2.49 6.37 17.03
N THR A 39 3.00 7.61 17.01
CA THR A 39 3.22 8.43 18.22
C THR A 39 2.21 9.56 18.42
N LEU A 40 1.22 9.69 17.52
CA LEU A 40 0.19 10.73 17.59
C LEU A 40 -0.94 10.33 18.57
N ASN A 41 -1.32 11.27 19.44
CA ASN A 41 -2.24 11.07 20.58
C ASN A 41 -3.71 10.79 20.20
N ASP A 42 -4.37 10.07 21.12
CA ASP A 42 -5.49 9.12 21.02
C ASP A 42 -6.94 9.64 20.83
N ASP A 43 -7.21 10.83 20.25
CA ASP A 43 -8.63 11.18 19.96
C ASP A 43 -9.13 10.60 18.63
N ARG A 44 -9.26 9.27 18.61
CA ARG A 44 -9.77 8.47 17.48
C ARG A 44 -11.06 9.02 16.88
N LYS A 45 -11.99 9.50 17.72
CA LYS A 45 -13.28 10.03 17.24
C LYS A 45 -13.08 11.30 16.44
N THR A 46 -12.21 12.19 16.92
CA THR A 46 -11.87 13.42 16.22
C THR A 46 -11.12 13.13 14.92
N GLU A 47 -10.17 12.19 14.92
CA GLU A 47 -9.44 11.79 13.70
C GLU A 47 -10.37 11.23 12.62
N ILE A 48 -11.25 10.29 12.97
CA ILE A 48 -12.24 9.73 12.05
C ILE A 48 -13.13 10.85 11.50
N LYS A 49 -13.66 11.72 12.36
CA LYS A 49 -14.52 12.83 11.93
C LYS A 49 -13.81 13.76 10.94
N GLN A 50 -12.57 14.17 11.25
CA GLN A 50 -11.78 15.03 10.36
C GLN A 50 -11.51 14.37 9.01
N PHE A 51 -11.30 13.06 8.99
CA PHE A 51 -11.15 12.30 7.76
C PHE A 51 -12.44 12.23 6.95
N ILE A 52 -13.59 11.98 7.57
CA ILE A 52 -14.90 12.00 6.91
C ILE A 52 -15.19 13.38 6.30
N ASP A 53 -14.99 14.44 7.09
CA ASP A 53 -15.22 15.83 6.62
C ASP A 53 -14.33 16.16 5.42
N TYR A 54 -13.08 15.70 5.42
CA TYR A 54 -12.18 15.82 4.28
C TYR A 54 -12.70 15.05 3.06
N CYS A 55 -13.14 13.80 3.23
CA CYS A 55 -13.67 12.98 2.13
C CYS A 55 -14.93 13.61 1.53
N ARG A 56 -15.82 14.16 2.36
CA ARG A 56 -17.02 14.87 1.88
C ARG A 56 -16.67 16.10 1.04
N LEU A 57 -15.61 16.83 1.40
CA LEU A 57 -15.19 18.02 0.69
C LEU A 57 -14.45 17.72 -0.63
N HIS A 58 -13.65 16.66 -0.65
CA HIS A 58 -12.70 16.42 -1.75
C HIS A 58 -13.00 15.19 -2.60
N CYS A 59 -13.86 14.28 -2.14
CA CYS A 59 -14.04 12.95 -2.75
C CYS A 59 -15.49 12.60 -3.05
N ALA A 60 -16.47 13.37 -2.60
CA ALA A 60 -17.88 13.15 -2.91
C ALA A 60 -18.23 13.68 -4.32
N THR A 61 -17.64 13.09 -5.38
CA THR A 61 -17.85 13.55 -6.76
C THR A 61 -19.06 12.90 -7.44
N SER A 62 -19.57 11.82 -6.85
CA SER A 62 -20.78 11.11 -7.28
C SER A 62 -21.66 10.70 -6.09
N THR A 63 -22.90 10.32 -6.39
CA THR A 63 -23.83 9.73 -5.40
C THR A 63 -23.24 8.47 -4.78
N GLU A 64 -22.63 7.60 -5.60
CA GLU A 64 -21.97 6.37 -5.16
C GLU A 64 -20.81 6.64 -4.18
N GLU A 65 -19.97 7.64 -4.46
CA GLU A 65 -18.88 8.01 -3.55
C GLU A 65 -19.41 8.59 -2.23
N THR A 66 -20.50 9.35 -2.30
CA THR A 66 -21.17 9.89 -1.11
C THR A 66 -21.75 8.78 -0.23
N GLU A 67 -22.42 7.80 -0.85
CA GLU A 67 -22.95 6.61 -0.14
C GLU A 67 -21.83 5.81 0.50
N ASN A 68 -20.75 5.53 -0.24
CA ASN A 68 -19.57 4.84 0.30
C ASN A 68 -18.95 5.55 1.51
N ILE A 69 -18.90 6.89 1.51
CA ILE A 69 -18.41 7.67 2.66
C ILE A 69 -19.34 7.52 3.87
N ASN A 70 -20.67 7.54 3.66
CA ASN A 70 -21.65 7.36 4.73
C ASN A 70 -21.61 5.94 5.31
N ASP A 71 -21.44 4.92 4.46
CA ASP A 71 -21.26 3.54 4.89
C ASP A 71 -19.99 3.38 5.73
N PHE A 72 -18.90 4.04 5.33
CA PHE A 72 -17.67 4.06 6.12
C PHE A 72 -17.87 4.77 7.47
N GLU A 73 -18.47 5.96 7.51
CA GLU A 73 -18.72 6.71 8.77
C GLU A 73 -19.55 5.90 9.77
N THR A 74 -20.59 5.21 9.28
CA THR A 74 -21.53 4.47 10.13
C THR A 74 -21.03 3.08 10.51
N GLY A 75 -20.31 2.41 9.60
CA GLY A 75 -19.90 1.02 9.70
C GLY A 75 -18.46 0.79 10.18
N TYR A 76 -17.60 1.81 10.23
CA TYR A 76 -16.16 1.62 10.50
C TYR A 76 -15.86 0.83 11.79
N ASP A 77 -16.48 1.21 12.91
CA ASP A 77 -16.27 0.56 14.21
C ASP A 77 -17.27 -0.58 14.51
N LYS A 78 -18.17 -0.92 13.58
CA LYS A 78 -19.33 -1.78 13.86
C LYS A 78 -19.44 -3.01 12.97
N GLU A 79 -19.16 -2.87 11.69
CA GLU A 79 -19.60 -3.85 10.69
C GLU A 79 -18.46 -4.56 9.99
N LYS A 80 -17.34 -3.87 9.75
CA LYS A 80 -16.23 -4.37 8.96
C LYS A 80 -14.91 -4.03 9.63
N THR A 81 -13.97 -4.93 9.51
CA THR A 81 -12.61 -4.75 10.02
C THR A 81 -11.78 -3.84 9.11
N PRO A 82 -10.67 -3.24 9.61
CA PRO A 82 -9.78 -2.41 8.80
C PRO A 82 -9.29 -3.08 7.51
N ILE A 83 -8.98 -4.38 7.54
CA ILE A 83 -8.58 -5.18 6.38
C ILE A 83 -9.73 -5.27 5.36
N GLU A 84 -10.96 -5.53 5.81
CA GLU A 84 -12.13 -5.61 4.91
C GLU A 84 -12.39 -4.26 4.24
N TRP A 85 -12.31 -3.16 4.98
CA TRP A 85 -12.39 -1.80 4.41
C TRP A 85 -11.25 -1.51 3.42
N TYR A 86 -10.04 -2.00 3.67
CA TYR A 86 -8.91 -1.83 2.77
C TYR A 86 -9.03 -2.68 1.49
N THR A 87 -9.60 -3.87 1.56
CA THR A 87 -9.73 -4.77 0.41
C THR A 87 -11.03 -4.61 -0.38
N MET A 88 -12.03 -3.95 0.19
CA MET A 88 -13.24 -3.58 -0.51
C MET A 88 -12.93 -2.59 -1.62
N GLU A 89 -13.51 -2.80 -2.80
CA GLU A 89 -13.45 -1.81 -3.87
C GLU A 89 -14.16 -0.53 -3.41
N GLY A 90 -13.45 0.58 -3.37
CA GLY A 90 -13.99 1.82 -2.83
C GLY A 90 -12.99 2.96 -2.76
N PHE A 91 -13.43 4.08 -2.18
CA PHE A 91 -12.61 5.29 -2.06
C PHE A 91 -11.40 5.10 -1.13
N LEU A 92 -11.55 4.31 -0.07
CA LEU A 92 -10.53 4.18 0.97
C LEU A 92 -9.24 3.52 0.46
N TYR A 93 -9.37 2.39 -0.24
CA TYR A 93 -8.24 1.71 -0.89
C TYR A 93 -7.53 2.63 -1.89
N ARG A 94 -8.30 3.31 -2.75
CA ARG A 94 -7.77 4.21 -3.78
C ARG A 94 -6.99 5.37 -3.15
N MET A 95 -7.64 6.07 -2.20
CA MET A 95 -7.09 7.24 -1.52
C MET A 95 -5.81 6.90 -0.75
N LEU A 96 -5.80 5.80 0.02
CA LEU A 96 -4.61 5.43 0.78
C LEU A 96 -3.42 5.11 -0.15
N ASN A 97 -3.65 4.31 -1.19
CA ASN A 97 -2.58 3.93 -2.11
C ASN A 97 -2.08 5.10 -2.95
N GLU A 98 -2.95 6.04 -3.30
CA GLU A 98 -2.58 7.28 -3.98
C GLU A 98 -1.79 8.20 -3.07
N ALA A 99 -2.24 8.41 -1.83
CA ALA A 99 -1.55 9.23 -0.85
C ALA A 99 -0.15 8.70 -0.52
N LEU A 100 0.02 7.38 -0.41
CA LEU A 100 1.34 6.75 -0.21
C LEU A 100 2.23 6.89 -1.44
N ARG A 101 1.68 6.74 -2.65
CA ARG A 101 2.42 6.89 -3.92
C ARG A 101 2.92 8.31 -4.14
N GLU A 102 2.08 9.30 -3.81
CA GLU A 102 2.35 10.73 -3.99
C GLU A 102 2.95 11.38 -2.76
N VAL A 103 3.08 10.63 -1.66
CA VAL A 103 3.62 11.14 -0.39
C VAL A 103 2.80 12.33 0.11
N ASN A 104 1.49 12.26 -0.08
CA ASN A 104 0.58 13.33 0.32
C ASN A 104 0.43 13.32 1.84
N ILE A 105 1.32 14.05 2.52
CA ILE A 105 1.41 14.08 3.98
C ILE A 105 0.07 14.49 4.60
N GLU A 106 -0.62 15.47 4.01
CA GLU A 106 -1.91 15.92 4.53
C GLU A 106 -2.93 14.78 4.55
N VAL A 107 -3.06 14.04 3.44
CA VAL A 107 -3.96 12.88 3.36
C VAL A 107 -3.50 11.75 4.28
N LEU A 108 -2.20 11.44 4.29
CA LEU A 108 -1.64 10.38 5.15
C LEU A 108 -1.87 10.67 6.64
N MET A 109 -1.78 11.93 7.06
CA MET A 109 -2.06 12.33 8.44
C MET A 109 -3.55 12.20 8.77
N LYS A 110 -4.46 12.54 7.84
CA LYS A 110 -5.90 12.31 8.03
C LYS A 110 -6.25 10.82 8.07
N MET A 111 -5.50 10.00 7.33
CA MET A 111 -5.65 8.54 7.31
C MET A 111 -4.83 7.83 8.40
N ALA A 112 -4.14 8.56 9.28
CA ALA A 112 -3.22 7.98 10.25
C ALA A 112 -3.88 6.94 11.15
N PHE A 113 -5.10 7.24 11.64
CA PHE A 113 -5.89 6.29 12.44
C PHE A 113 -6.13 4.98 11.68
N PHE A 114 -6.50 5.07 10.40
CA PHE A 114 -6.81 3.91 9.57
C PHE A 114 -5.55 3.09 9.27
N ILE A 115 -4.42 3.75 8.99
CA ILE A 115 -3.12 3.11 8.76
C ILE A 115 -2.69 2.34 10.02
N ARG A 116 -2.84 2.94 11.21
CA ARG A 116 -2.54 2.29 12.49
C ARG A 116 -3.42 1.06 12.72
N ASP A 117 -4.72 1.21 12.51
CA ASP A 117 -5.70 0.13 12.70
C ASP A 117 -5.48 -1.03 11.73
N LEU A 118 -5.24 -0.73 10.45
CA LEU A 118 -4.91 -1.72 9.41
C LEU A 118 -3.63 -2.46 9.76
N HIS A 119 -2.56 -1.75 10.12
CA HIS A 119 -1.30 -2.37 10.51
C HIS A 119 -1.42 -3.23 11.77
N LYS A 120 -2.18 -2.77 12.77
CA LYS A 120 -2.46 -3.53 13.99
C LYS A 120 -3.21 -4.82 13.68
N GLN A 121 -4.22 -4.77 12.81
CA GLN A 121 -4.96 -5.96 12.43
C GLN A 121 -4.10 -6.95 11.64
N ILE A 122 -3.26 -6.48 10.71
CA ILE A 122 -2.32 -7.32 9.97
C ILE A 122 -1.35 -8.02 10.95
N LYS A 123 -0.82 -7.30 11.94
CA LYS A 123 0.03 -7.87 13.00
C LYS A 123 -0.69 -8.94 13.81
N GLN A 124 -1.94 -8.70 14.19
CA GLN A 124 -2.74 -9.68 14.94
C GLN A 124 -2.95 -10.96 14.14
N ARG A 125 -3.33 -10.83 12.86
CA ARG A 125 -3.52 -11.99 11.96
C ARG A 125 -2.22 -12.72 11.65
N HIS A 126 -1.09 -12.01 11.57
CA HIS A 126 0.22 -12.61 11.34
C HIS A 126 0.63 -13.62 12.42
N LEU A 127 0.11 -13.45 13.64
CA LEU A 127 0.37 -14.36 14.76
C LEU A 127 -0.58 -15.57 14.79
N GLU A 128 -1.56 -15.63 13.88
CA GLU A 128 -2.50 -16.74 13.83
C GLU A 128 -1.86 -18.02 13.26
N PRO A 129 -2.25 -19.22 13.75
CA PRO A 129 -1.73 -20.49 13.23
C PRO A 129 -2.00 -20.72 11.73
N SER A 130 -3.00 -20.04 11.17
CA SER A 130 -3.37 -20.09 9.75
C SER A 130 -2.22 -19.65 8.82
N ILE A 131 -1.32 -18.79 9.32
CA ILE A 131 -0.17 -18.25 8.58
C ILE A 131 0.85 -19.33 8.20
N ALA A 132 0.95 -20.42 8.99
CA ALA A 132 1.82 -21.55 8.66
C ALA A 132 1.42 -22.26 7.36
N LYS A 133 0.23 -21.96 6.81
CA LYS A 133 -0.27 -22.51 5.54
C LYS A 133 -0.07 -21.55 4.36
N ILE A 134 0.68 -20.45 4.53
CA ILE A 134 0.90 -19.52 3.42
C ILE A 134 1.63 -20.23 2.27
N PRO A 135 1.20 -20.02 1.02
CA PRO A 135 1.93 -20.53 -0.13
C PRO A 135 3.33 -19.93 -0.20
N SER A 136 4.29 -20.75 -0.61
CA SER A 136 5.67 -20.30 -0.84
C SER A 136 5.77 -19.26 -1.95
N THR A 137 4.80 -19.20 -2.86
CA THR A 137 4.78 -18.25 -3.97
C THR A 137 3.45 -17.50 -4.01
N ILE A 138 3.54 -16.17 -4.09
CA ILE A 138 2.41 -15.26 -4.27
C ILE A 138 2.67 -14.34 -5.47
N TYR A 139 1.61 -13.83 -6.05
CA TYR A 139 1.65 -13.04 -7.27
C TYR A 139 1.03 -11.66 -7.06
N ARG A 140 1.57 -10.68 -7.79
CA ARG A 140 1.02 -9.32 -7.87
C ARG A 140 1.14 -8.79 -9.28
N GLY A 141 0.04 -8.30 -9.84
CA GLY A 141 0.08 -7.58 -11.12
C GLY A 141 -0.15 -6.09 -10.95
N GLN A 142 0.60 -5.29 -11.70
CA GLN A 142 0.38 -3.84 -11.80
C GLN A 142 1.02 -3.27 -13.07
N GLY A 143 0.62 -2.06 -13.43
CA GLY A 143 1.37 -1.25 -14.40
C GLY A 143 2.53 -0.51 -13.73
N MET A 144 3.68 -0.47 -14.39
CA MET A 144 4.86 0.31 -14.00
C MET A 144 5.19 1.31 -15.12
N PHE A 145 5.61 2.52 -14.78
CA PHE A 145 6.04 3.47 -15.82
C PHE A 145 7.25 2.92 -16.59
N ASN A 146 7.31 3.15 -17.90
CA ASN A 146 8.36 2.59 -18.76
C ASN A 146 9.78 2.95 -18.26
N ARG A 147 9.99 4.18 -17.79
CA ARG A 147 11.26 4.61 -17.17
C ARG A 147 11.63 3.82 -15.91
N ASP A 148 10.65 3.44 -15.09
CA ASP A 148 10.89 2.70 -13.86
C ASP A 148 11.13 1.22 -14.18
N PHE A 149 10.46 0.70 -15.22
CA PHE A 149 10.73 -0.62 -15.75
C PHE A 149 12.15 -0.74 -16.32
N GLU A 150 12.62 0.26 -17.07
CA GLU A 150 14.01 0.30 -17.56
C GLU A 150 15.02 0.34 -16.40
N LYS A 151 14.74 1.10 -15.33
CA LYS A 151 15.57 1.10 -14.11
C LYS A 151 15.56 -0.27 -13.44
N LEU A 152 14.41 -0.93 -13.37
CA LEU A 152 14.25 -2.26 -12.80
C LEU A 152 15.10 -3.28 -13.57
N GLN A 153 15.05 -3.26 -14.90
CA GLN A 153 15.85 -4.13 -15.76
C GLN A 153 17.36 -3.96 -15.54
N LYS A 154 17.81 -2.74 -15.24
CA LYS A 154 19.23 -2.43 -14.96
C LYS A 154 19.64 -2.75 -13.51
N SER A 155 18.69 -3.01 -12.62
CA SER A 155 18.92 -3.21 -11.18
C SER A 155 18.80 -4.68 -10.77
N GLN A 156 19.05 -5.61 -11.70
CA GLN A 156 19.01 -7.05 -11.41
C GLN A 156 19.95 -7.41 -10.24
N GLY A 157 19.47 -8.28 -9.34
CA GLY A 157 20.14 -8.63 -8.09
C GLY A 157 19.98 -7.59 -6.98
N GLY A 158 19.37 -6.43 -7.25
CA GLY A 158 19.05 -5.41 -6.25
C GLY A 158 17.78 -5.70 -5.45
N PHE A 159 17.35 -4.71 -4.66
CA PHE A 159 16.16 -4.79 -3.82
C PHE A 159 15.02 -3.91 -4.33
N LEU A 160 13.81 -4.34 -4.00
CA LEU A 160 12.58 -3.56 -4.18
C LEU A 160 11.97 -3.26 -2.82
N SER A 161 11.66 -1.99 -2.58
CA SER A 161 10.84 -1.57 -1.43
C SER A 161 9.47 -1.16 -1.91
N PHE A 162 8.43 -1.82 -1.43
CA PHE A 162 7.05 -1.41 -1.65
C PHE A 162 6.66 -0.39 -0.59
N ASN A 163 6.31 0.81 -1.03
CA ASN A 163 5.99 1.95 -0.18
C ASN A 163 4.51 1.98 0.24
N ASN A 164 3.75 0.97 -0.18
CA ASN A 164 2.33 0.79 0.13
C ASN A 164 2.10 -0.55 0.83
N PHE A 165 0.92 -0.73 1.43
CA PHE A 165 0.44 -2.05 1.80
C PHE A 165 0.39 -2.96 0.56
N LEU A 166 1.03 -4.12 0.66
CA LEU A 166 1.18 -5.03 -0.47
C LEU A 166 0.01 -6.02 -0.53
N SER A 167 -0.88 -5.83 -1.50
CA SER A 167 -1.92 -6.80 -1.82
C SER A 167 -1.45 -7.77 -2.90
N THR A 168 -1.61 -9.07 -2.64
CA THR A 168 -1.13 -10.18 -3.47
C THR A 168 -2.16 -11.31 -3.52
N THR A 169 -1.95 -12.27 -4.42
CA THR A 169 -2.82 -13.43 -4.56
C THR A 169 -2.01 -14.69 -4.84
N CYS A 170 -2.49 -15.84 -4.38
CA CYS A 170 -1.90 -17.15 -4.70
C CYS A 170 -2.29 -17.62 -6.11
N LYS A 171 -3.19 -16.90 -6.79
CA LYS A 171 -3.71 -17.25 -8.11
C LYS A 171 -3.07 -16.37 -9.18
N GLU A 172 -2.12 -16.92 -9.92
CA GLU A 172 -1.39 -16.19 -10.97
C GLU A 172 -2.32 -15.46 -11.95
N HIS A 173 -3.39 -16.10 -12.43
CA HIS A 173 -4.33 -15.50 -13.38
C HIS A 173 -5.04 -14.26 -12.82
N VAL A 174 -5.30 -14.22 -11.50
CA VAL A 174 -5.90 -13.04 -10.85
C VAL A 174 -4.90 -11.88 -10.89
N ALA A 175 -3.64 -12.13 -10.51
CA ALA A 175 -2.58 -11.13 -10.59
C ALA A 175 -2.36 -10.65 -12.04
N ARG A 176 -2.33 -11.56 -13.00
CA ARG A 176 -2.24 -11.24 -14.44
C ARG A 176 -3.36 -10.29 -14.86
N GLY A 177 -4.59 -10.55 -14.45
CA GLY A 177 -5.72 -9.65 -14.71
C GLY A 177 -5.50 -8.22 -14.20
N PHE A 178 -4.82 -8.03 -13.07
CA PHE A 178 -4.46 -6.68 -12.59
C PHE A 178 -3.35 -6.02 -13.43
N ALA A 179 -2.35 -6.78 -13.88
CA ALA A 179 -1.30 -6.26 -14.76
C ALA A 179 -1.88 -5.79 -16.11
N GLU A 180 -2.81 -6.56 -16.67
CA GLU A 180 -3.39 -6.29 -17.99
C GLU A 180 -4.24 -5.01 -18.02
N ARG A 181 -4.75 -4.53 -16.87
CA ARG A 181 -5.46 -3.24 -16.77
C ARG A 181 -4.60 -2.02 -17.16
N SER A 182 -3.28 -2.17 -17.27
CA SER A 182 -2.39 -1.11 -17.76
C SER A 182 -1.96 -1.27 -19.21
N ARG A 183 -2.43 -2.30 -19.93
CA ARG A 183 -1.98 -2.61 -21.29
C ARG A 183 -2.23 -1.46 -22.27
N ASP A 184 -3.35 -0.75 -22.13
CA ASP A 184 -3.73 0.34 -23.04
C ASP A 184 -3.12 1.70 -22.64
N LYS A 185 -2.30 1.75 -21.59
CA LYS A 185 -1.68 2.99 -21.10
C LYS A 185 -0.30 3.14 -21.72
N LEU A 186 -0.17 4.06 -22.67
CA LEU A 186 1.03 4.26 -23.51
C LEU A 186 2.35 4.36 -22.73
N GLU A 187 2.32 4.93 -21.52
CA GLU A 187 3.51 5.17 -20.70
C GLU A 187 3.78 4.08 -19.65
N LYS A 188 3.02 2.98 -19.67
CA LYS A 188 3.12 1.92 -18.66
C LYS A 188 3.36 0.53 -19.28
N THR A 189 4.29 -0.18 -18.68
CA THR A 189 4.55 -1.60 -18.92
C THR A 189 3.77 -2.44 -17.91
N PRO A 190 2.91 -3.38 -18.34
CA PRO A 190 2.32 -4.39 -17.48
C PRO A 190 3.39 -5.28 -16.85
N ILE A 191 3.38 -5.42 -15.52
CA ILE A 191 4.32 -6.29 -14.78
C ILE A 191 3.54 -7.27 -13.93
N LEU A 192 3.96 -8.53 -13.99
CA LEU A 192 3.58 -9.59 -13.07
C LEU A 192 4.77 -9.91 -12.17
N PHE A 193 4.66 -9.60 -10.88
CA PHE A 193 5.60 -10.02 -9.86
C PHE A 193 5.23 -11.42 -9.39
N GLU A 194 6.22 -12.31 -9.41
CA GLU A 194 6.22 -13.59 -8.70
C GLU A 194 7.13 -13.43 -7.48
N ILE A 195 6.57 -13.61 -6.29
CA ILE A 195 7.25 -13.33 -5.03
C ILE A 195 7.31 -14.64 -4.25
N SER A 196 8.53 -15.12 -4.04
CA SER A 196 8.79 -16.24 -3.13
C SER A 196 8.88 -15.74 -1.69
N ILE A 197 8.13 -16.35 -0.79
CA ILE A 197 8.12 -16.04 0.64
C ILE A 197 8.94 -17.08 1.38
N ASP A 198 9.92 -16.63 2.15
CA ASP A 198 10.58 -17.44 3.17
C ASP A 198 9.81 -17.28 4.50
N PRO A 199 9.07 -18.31 4.97
CA PRO A 199 8.26 -18.21 6.18
C PRO A 199 9.10 -18.10 7.46
N SER A 200 10.42 -18.34 7.40
CA SER A 200 11.31 -18.13 8.53
C SER A 200 11.60 -16.64 8.81
N ILE A 201 11.35 -15.76 7.83
CA ILE A 201 11.56 -14.32 7.94
C ILE A 201 10.27 -13.66 8.45
N VAL A 202 10.24 -13.36 9.75
CA VAL A 202 9.06 -12.80 10.46
C VAL A 202 9.14 -11.28 10.71
N THR A 203 10.02 -10.58 9.99
CA THR A 203 10.31 -9.15 10.25
C THR A 203 9.23 -8.20 9.75
N VAL A 204 8.44 -8.60 8.75
CA VAL A 204 7.34 -7.80 8.19
C VAL A 204 6.03 -8.57 8.36
N PRO A 205 5.04 -8.02 9.09
CA PRO A 205 3.79 -8.72 9.33
C PRO A 205 2.95 -8.78 8.04
N PHE A 206 2.25 -9.89 7.84
CA PHE A 206 1.33 -10.11 6.74
C PHE A 206 0.11 -10.91 7.20
N SER A 207 -0.98 -10.88 6.44
CA SER A 207 -2.22 -11.60 6.75
C SER A 207 -2.80 -12.30 5.54
N LEU A 208 -3.44 -13.45 5.77
CA LEU A 208 -4.32 -14.08 4.79
C LEU A 208 -5.74 -13.48 4.90
N ILE A 209 -6.44 -13.42 3.77
CA ILE A 209 -7.79 -12.86 3.61
C ILE A 209 -8.66 -13.88 2.90
#